data_AF-A0A847HP23-F1
#
_entry.id   AF-A0A847HP23-F1
#
_cell.length_a   1.000
_cell.length_b   1.000
_cell.length_c   1.000
_cell.angle_alpha   90.00
_cell.angle_beta   90.00
_cell.angle_gamma   90.00
#
_symmetry.space_group_name_H-M   'P 1'
#
loop_
_entity.id
_entity.type
_entity.pdbx_description
1 polymer ?
#
loop_
_entity_poly.entity_id
_entity_poly.type
_entity_poly.pdbx_seq_one_letter_code
_entity_poly.pdbx_strand_id
1 'polypeptide(L)'
;MKTYPKPIIMDLPEPPKIPSAQELYDLLMAAIEPELTSSQVPSLKQKYAQESKEERKRRMERYRKAYIAYREALDTYTAQLNTQAQAYRRAAFAYAEEQDAHKEQLQLKELETAFSS
;
A
#
# COMPACT_ATOMS: atom_id res chain seq x y z
N MET A 1 2.82 -41.60 -24.05
CA MET A 1 3.24 -40.61 -23.02
C MET A 1 2.11 -39.62 -22.82
N LYS A 2 1.40 -39.67 -21.69
CA LYS A 2 0.44 -38.61 -21.34
C LYS A 2 1.25 -37.44 -20.78
N THR A 3 1.39 -36.37 -21.56
CA THR A 3 1.99 -35.12 -21.08
C THR A 3 0.93 -34.41 -20.24
N TYR A 4 1.12 -34.41 -18.93
CA TYR A 4 0.27 -33.65 -18.03
C TYR A 4 0.67 -32.17 -18.12
N PRO A 5 -0.29 -31.24 -18.20
CA PRO A 5 0.04 -29.83 -18.11
C PRO A 5 0.72 -29.57 -16.77
N LYS A 6 1.88 -28.91 -16.82
CA LYS A 6 2.60 -28.44 -15.64
C LYS A 6 1.64 -27.54 -14.85
N PRO A 7 1.43 -27.76 -13.54
CA PRO A 7 0.55 -26.89 -12.77
C PRO A 7 1.06 -25.45 -12.88
N ILE A 8 0.17 -24.54 -13.25
CA ILE A 8 0.45 -23.11 -13.12
C ILE A 8 0.42 -22.88 -11.63
N ILE A 9 1.58 -22.84 -10.97
CA ILE A 9 1.63 -22.36 -9.60
C ILE A 9 1.30 -20.87 -9.72
N MET A 10 0.08 -20.46 -9.39
CA MET A 10 -0.19 -19.04 -9.18
C MET A 10 0.69 -18.58 -8.02
N ASP A 11 1.72 -17.81 -8.29
CA ASP A 11 2.48 -17.18 -7.22
C ASP A 11 1.58 -16.12 -6.55
N LEU A 12 1.37 -16.25 -5.25
CA LEU A 12 0.66 -15.25 -4.45
C LEU A 12 1.45 -13.93 -4.52
N PRO A 13 0.88 -12.82 -5.03
CA PRO A 13 1.56 -11.52 -5.02
C PRO A 13 1.99 -11.12 -3.61
N GLU A 14 3.03 -10.29 -3.47
CA GLU A 14 3.39 -9.76 -2.15
C GLU A 14 2.25 -8.89 -1.56
N PRO A 15 2.05 -8.92 -0.23
CA PRO A 15 1.08 -8.04 0.41
C PRO A 15 1.47 -6.57 0.24
N PRO A 16 0.48 -5.66 0.11
CA PRO A 16 0.77 -4.24 -0.01
C PRO A 16 1.48 -3.73 1.25
N LYS A 17 2.58 -2.99 1.07
CA LYS A 17 3.36 -2.40 2.16
C LYS A 17 2.70 -1.10 2.61
N ILE A 18 2.35 -1.02 3.89
CA ILE A 18 1.73 0.16 4.50
C ILE A 18 2.81 0.90 5.30
N PRO A 19 3.15 2.15 4.95
CA PRO A 19 4.09 2.96 5.73
C PRO A 19 3.49 3.34 7.10
N SER A 20 4.35 3.73 8.04
CA SER A 20 3.91 4.33 9.30
C SER A 20 3.19 5.67 9.07
N ALA A 21 2.42 6.12 10.06
CA ALA A 21 1.71 7.39 9.96
C ALA A 21 2.65 8.58 9.71
N GLN A 22 3.84 8.58 10.32
CA GLN A 22 4.84 9.62 10.11
C GLN A 22 5.44 9.56 8.69
N GLU A 23 5.83 8.37 8.22
CA GLU A 23 6.37 8.21 6.87
C GLU A 23 5.35 8.60 5.81
N LEU A 24 4.07 8.21 5.98
CA LEU A 24 3.01 8.61 5.07
C LEU A 24 2.80 10.13 5.07
N TYR A 25 2.75 10.73 6.25
CA TYR A 25 2.63 12.17 6.38
C TYR A 25 3.78 12.89 5.67
N ASP A 26 5.03 12.49 5.95
CA ASP A 26 6.21 13.10 5.38
C ASP A 26 6.32 12.89 3.88
N LEU A 27 5.99 11.70 3.38
CA LEU A 27 5.99 11.39 1.95
C LEU A 27 5.04 12.29 1.17
N LEU A 28 3.81 12.47 1.67
CA LEU A 28 2.82 13.33 1.03
C LEU A 28 3.16 14.81 1.21
N MET A 29 3.52 15.22 2.42
CA MET A 29 3.77 16.62 2.74
C MET A 29 5.07 17.12 2.09
N ALA A 30 6.09 16.29 1.90
CA ALA A 30 7.33 16.68 1.22
C ALA A 30 7.10 17.20 -0.20
N ALA A 31 6.13 16.63 -0.92
CA ALA A 31 5.76 17.06 -2.27
C ALA A 31 4.90 18.34 -2.28
N ILE A 32 4.20 18.63 -1.18
CA ILE A 32 3.23 19.73 -1.07
C ILE A 32 3.86 20.97 -0.42
N GLU A 33 4.42 20.80 0.77
CA GLU A 33 5.09 21.81 1.56
C GLU A 33 6.21 21.15 2.41
N PRO A 34 7.46 21.10 1.89
CA PRO A 34 8.55 20.36 2.53
C PRO A 34 8.91 20.91 3.92
N GLU A 35 8.62 22.18 4.21
CA GLU A 35 8.82 22.78 5.53
C GLU A 35 7.93 22.19 6.62
N LEU A 36 6.79 21.62 6.23
CA LEU A 36 5.82 21.03 7.15
C LEU A 36 6.07 19.55 7.42
N THR A 37 7.14 18.96 6.89
CA THR A 37 7.56 17.60 7.24
C THR A 37 8.08 17.52 8.69
N SER A 38 7.97 16.35 9.31
CA SER A 38 8.34 16.10 10.70
C SER A 38 9.78 16.51 11.02
N SER A 39 10.68 16.34 10.05
CA SER A 39 12.09 16.73 10.17
C SER A 39 12.32 18.25 10.15
N GLN A 40 11.48 19.01 9.45
CA GLN A 40 11.68 20.44 9.23
C GLN A 40 10.94 21.31 10.24
N VAL A 41 9.77 20.87 10.72
CA VAL A 41 8.91 21.60 11.67
C VAL A 41 9.67 22.15 12.89
N PRO A 42 10.58 21.40 13.55
CA PRO A 42 11.31 21.90 14.71
C PRO A 42 12.18 23.14 14.42
N SER A 43 12.65 23.30 13.18
CA SER A 43 13.53 24.40 12.77
C SER A 43 12.77 25.70 12.46
N LEU A 44 11.44 25.63 12.24
CA LEU A 44 10.66 26.76 11.72
C LEU A 44 10.64 27.95 12.67
N LYS A 45 10.65 27.72 13.99
CA LYS A 45 10.69 28.80 14.98
C LYS A 45 11.94 29.66 14.82
N GLN A 46 13.09 29.03 14.59
CA GLN A 46 14.35 29.73 14.37
C GLN A 46 14.37 30.38 12.98
N LYS A 47 13.95 29.64 11.94
CA LYS A 47 13.88 30.13 10.56
C LYS A 47 13.06 31.42 10.40
N TYR A 48 11.99 31.56 11.18
CA TYR A 48 11.07 32.68 11.12
C TYR A 48 11.11 33.60 12.35
N ALA A 49 12.23 33.60 13.10
CA ALA A 49 12.34 34.38 14.34
C ALA A 49 12.18 35.90 14.13
N GLN A 50 12.47 36.40 12.92
CA GLN A 50 12.40 37.82 12.55
C GLN A 50 11.29 38.11 11.52
N GLU A 51 10.35 37.20 11.31
CA GLU A 51 9.26 37.41 10.34
C GLU A 51 8.37 38.60 10.75
N SER A 52 8.04 39.45 9.77
CA SER A 52 7.00 40.46 9.94
C SER A 52 5.60 39.83 10.02
N LYS A 53 4.61 40.62 10.45
CA LYS A 53 3.21 40.15 10.52
C LYS A 53 2.67 39.79 9.13
N GLU A 54 3.02 40.56 8.12
CA GLU A 54 2.60 40.39 6.73
C GLU A 54 3.21 39.11 6.14
N GLU A 55 4.49 38.85 6.39
CA GLU A 55 5.17 37.61 5.98
C GLU A 55 4.57 36.40 6.68
N ARG A 56 4.33 36.49 7.99
CA ARG A 56 3.65 35.43 8.76
C ARG A 56 2.29 35.12 8.16
N LYS A 57 1.49 36.14 7.83
CA LYS A 57 0.17 35.95 7.22
C LYS A 57 0.26 35.20 5.90
N ARG A 58 1.22 35.56 5.03
CA ARG A 58 1.47 34.87 3.75
C ARG A 58 1.89 33.41 3.97
N ARG A 59 2.79 33.16 4.93
CA ARG A 59 3.22 31.80 5.30
C ARG A 59 2.08 30.94 5.83
N MET A 60 1.26 31.49 6.72
CA MET A 60 0.10 30.76 7.26
C MET A 60 -0.94 30.45 6.19
N GLU A 61 -1.17 31.35 5.24
CA GLU A 61 -2.08 31.06 4.11
C GLU A 61 -1.51 29.95 3.20
N ARG A 62 -0.20 29.94 2.96
CA ARG A 62 0.47 28.84 2.24
C ARG A 62 0.30 27.51 2.99
N TYR A 63 0.55 27.48 4.29
CA TYR A 63 0.37 26.28 5.12
C TYR A 63 -1.09 25.82 5.15
N ARG A 64 -2.05 26.74 5.17
CA ARG A 64 -3.48 26.39 5.09
C ARG A 64 -3.81 25.65 3.80
N LYS A 65 -3.28 26.13 2.66
CA LYS A 65 -3.44 25.48 1.35
C LYS A 65 -2.74 24.12 1.32
N ALA A 66 -1.55 24.02 1.92
CA ALA A 66 -0.82 22.76 2.01
C ALA A 66 -1.61 21.67 2.76
N TYR A 67 -2.26 22.00 3.89
CA TYR A 67 -3.08 21.03 4.61
C TYR A 67 -4.35 20.61 3.86
N ILE A 68 -4.91 21.48 3.01
CA ILE A 68 -6.02 21.10 2.11
C ILE A 68 -5.52 20.09 1.08
N ALA A 69 -4.43 20.41 0.38
CA ALA A 69 -3.83 19.51 -0.60
C ALA A 69 -3.37 18.18 0.02
N TYR A 70 -2.88 18.20 1.26
CA TYR A 70 -2.49 16.99 1.99
C TYR A 70 -3.68 16.05 2.19
N ARG A 71 -4.84 16.59 2.55
CA ARG A 71 -6.06 15.80 2.70
C ARG A 71 -6.46 15.14 1.39
N GLU A 72 -6.46 15.89 0.29
CA GLU A 72 -6.77 15.35 -1.04
C GLU A 72 -5.79 14.25 -1.47
N ALA A 73 -4.49 14.44 -1.20
CA ALA A 73 -3.45 13.47 -1.48
C ALA A 73 -3.60 12.20 -0.61
N LEU A 74 -3.95 12.36 0.66
CA LEU A 74 -4.20 11.26 1.59
C LEU A 74 -5.43 10.44 1.18
N ASP A 75 -6.52 11.10 0.77
CA ASP A 75 -7.73 10.43 0.28
C ASP A 75 -7.41 9.61 -0.98
N THR A 76 -6.63 10.18 -1.90
CA THR A 76 -6.17 9.49 -3.11
C THR A 76 -5.31 8.27 -2.79
N TYR A 77 -4.33 8.43 -1.90
CA TYR A 77 -3.46 7.34 -1.46
C TYR A 77 -4.27 6.20 -0.83
N THR A 78 -5.22 6.54 0.04
CA THR A 78 -6.07 5.57 0.74
C THR A 78 -6.96 4.81 -0.25
N ALA A 79 -7.51 5.48 -1.26
CA ALA A 79 -8.29 4.83 -2.31
C ALA A 79 -7.46 3.83 -3.13
N GLN A 80 -6.21 4.19 -3.45
CA GLN A 80 -5.28 3.29 -4.15
C GLN A 80 -4.89 2.09 -3.29
N LEU A 81 -4.57 2.30 -2.01
CA LEU A 81 -4.23 1.23 -1.08
C LEU A 81 -5.40 0.25 -0.89
N ASN A 82 -6.63 0.77 -0.78
CA ASN A 82 -7.83 -0.06 -0.73
C ASN A 82 -7.99 -0.92 -1.98
N THR A 83 -7.72 -0.35 -3.16
CA THR A 83 -7.76 -1.10 -4.42
C THR A 83 -6.73 -2.23 -4.45
N GLN A 84 -5.50 -1.95 -4.01
CA GLN A 84 -4.43 -2.95 -3.90
C GLN A 84 -4.78 -4.05 -2.91
N ALA A 85 -5.32 -3.69 -1.73
CA ALA A 85 -5.76 -4.66 -0.72
C ALA A 85 -6.88 -5.58 -1.25
N GLN A 86 -7.83 -5.03 -2.01
CA GLN A 86 -8.87 -5.85 -2.64
C GLN A 86 -8.31 -6.79 -3.72
N ALA A 87 -7.35 -6.34 -4.51
CA ALA A 87 -6.68 -7.19 -5.50
C ALA A 87 -5.91 -8.33 -4.83
N TYR A 88 -5.12 -8.02 -3.81
CA TYR A 88 -4.40 -9.02 -3.01
C TYR A 88 -5.36 -10.02 -2.38
N ARG A 89 -6.46 -9.57 -1.77
CA ARG A 89 -7.47 -10.45 -1.18
C ARG A 89 -8.03 -11.46 -2.20
N ARG A 90 -8.36 -11.00 -3.41
CA ARG A 90 -8.85 -11.90 -4.47
C ARG A 90 -7.77 -12.91 -4.89
N ALA A 91 -6.53 -12.47 -5.04
CA ALA A 91 -5.42 -13.36 -5.38
C ALA A 91 -5.17 -14.42 -4.29
N ALA A 92 -5.24 -14.03 -3.01
CA ALA A 92 -5.10 -14.92 -1.88
C ALA A 92 -6.20 -16.00 -1.84
N PHE A 93 -7.45 -15.63 -2.11
CA PHE A 93 -8.54 -16.61 -2.21
C PHE A 93 -8.35 -17.58 -3.38
N ALA A 94 -8.07 -17.07 -4.58
CA ALA A 94 -7.84 -17.92 -5.75
C ALA A 94 -6.65 -18.88 -5.56
N TYR A 95 -5.57 -18.40 -4.93
CA TYR A 95 -4.43 -19.24 -4.56
C TYR A 95 -4.82 -20.37 -3.61
N ALA A 96 -5.61 -20.08 -2.58
CA ALA A 96 -6.07 -21.10 -1.63
C ALA A 96 -6.97 -22.16 -2.31
N GLU A 97 -7.91 -21.72 -3.16
CA GLU A 97 -8.78 -22.61 -3.93
C GLU A 97 -7.98 -23.55 -4.86
N GLU A 98 -6.96 -23.01 -5.55
CA GLU A 98 -6.11 -23.81 -6.44
C GLU A 98 -5.25 -24.82 -5.66
N GLN A 99 -4.71 -24.43 -4.51
CA GLN A 99 -3.95 -25.34 -3.64
C GLN A 99 -4.83 -26.49 -3.14
N ASP A 100 -6.07 -26.22 -2.79
CA ASP A 100 -7.01 -27.24 -2.32
C ASP A 100 -7.46 -28.16 -3.46
N ALA A 101 -7.82 -27.61 -4.63
CA ALA A 101 -8.14 -28.41 -5.81
C ALA A 101 -6.97 -29.32 -6.25
N HIS A 102 -5.74 -28.84 -6.16
CA HIS A 102 -4.55 -29.65 -6.46
C HIS A 102 -4.37 -30.79 -5.45
N LYS A 103 -4.56 -30.54 -4.15
CA LYS A 103 -4.51 -31.59 -3.11
C LYS A 103 -5.60 -32.64 -3.33
N GLU A 104 -6.83 -32.23 -3.61
CA GLU A 104 -7.93 -33.14 -3.91
C GLU A 104 -7.61 -34.02 -5.13
N GLN A 105 -7.05 -33.43 -6.19
CA GLN A 105 -6.67 -34.19 -7.37
C GLN A 105 -5.56 -35.21 -7.09
N LEU A 106 -4.59 -34.88 -6.23
CA LEU A 106 -3.55 -35.81 -5.80
C LEU A 106 -4.14 -36.96 -4.98
N GLN A 107 -5.01 -36.67 -4.01
CA GLN A 107 -5.67 -37.68 -3.18
C GLN A 107 -6.53 -38.64 -4.01
N LEU A 108 -7.29 -38.13 -4.98
CA LEU A 108 -8.08 -38.97 -5.87
C LEU A 108 -7.20 -39.92 -6.70
N LYS A 109 -6.06 -39.43 -7.21
CA LYS A 109 -5.10 -40.28 -7.93
C LYS A 109 -4.49 -41.37 -7.04
N GLU A 110 -4.20 -41.05 -5.78
CA GLU A 110 -3.70 -42.03 -4.80
C GLU A 110 -4.74 -43.12 -4.55
N LEU A 111 -6.01 -42.75 -4.36
CA LEU A 111 -7.11 -43.70 -4.21
C LEU A 111 -7.31 -44.57 -5.46
N GLU A 112 -7.35 -43.98 -6.66
CA GLU A 112 -7.46 -44.72 -7.93
C GLU A 112 -6.34 -45.76 -8.09
N THR A 113 -5.12 -45.39 -7.72
CA THR A 113 -3.96 -46.29 -7.76
C THR A 113 -4.13 -47.45 -6.77
N ALA A 114 -4.60 -47.16 -5.56
CA ALA A 114 -4.80 -48.18 -4.52
C ALA A 114 -5.91 -49.19 -4.87
N PHE A 115 -6.95 -48.78 -5.60
CA PHE A 115 -8.04 -49.67 -6.06
C PHE A 115 -7.73 -50.41 -7.37
N SER A 116 -6.78 -49.90 -8.16
CA SER A 116 -6.35 -50.51 -9.44
C SER A 116 -5.14 -51.44 -9.29
N SER A 117 -4.66 -51.63 -8.06
CA SER A 117 -3.60 -52.57 -7.66
C SER A 117 -4.21 -53.85 -7.10
#